data_AF-A0AAD5NKJ7-F1
#
_entry.id   AF-A0AAD5NKJ7-F1
#
_cell.length_a   1.000
_cell.length_b   1.000
_cell.length_c   1.000
_cell.angle_alpha   90.00
_cell.angle_beta   90.00
_cell.angle_gamma   90.00
#
_symmetry.space_group_name_H-M   'P 1'
#
loop_
_entity.id
_entity.type
_entity.pdbx_description
1 polymer ?
#
loop_
_entity_poly.entity_id
_entity_poly.type
_entity_poly.pdbx_seq_one_letter_code
_entity_poly.pdbx_strand_id
1 'polypeptide(L)'
;MSGPSLSMLMMFATMPYLLLWANEGLHVDDENLDLLQKFTRLTKLKLIAHVQDPAIAECVSKLTDLQSLKLISIAGLVQGSRQASNLELWTLAEHHKLRDLYLLGILPNYVIDVHFLPPNLRSLTLSLSQLTCDPMPVLGKLPHLNRLRLFGDSYTGKQITCLSGGFPKLRLLNLWNLTPMFGIDK
;
A
#
# COMPACT_ATOMS: atom_id res chain seq x y z
N MET A 1 -7.41 25.34 -22.41
CA MET A 1 -7.45 24.93 -20.99
C MET A 1 -6.17 25.42 -20.35
N SER A 2 -6.26 26.48 -19.54
CA SER A 2 -5.12 27.15 -18.88
C SER A 2 -4.55 26.27 -17.78
N GLY A 3 -3.22 26.12 -17.76
CA GLY A 3 -2.50 25.36 -16.74
C GLY A 3 -2.67 25.93 -15.33
N PRO A 4 -2.32 25.15 -14.28
CA PRO A 4 -2.55 25.56 -12.90
C PRO A 4 -1.71 26.78 -12.54
N SER A 5 -2.25 27.62 -11.65
CA SER A 5 -1.61 28.88 -11.26
C SER A 5 -0.44 28.67 -10.29
N LEU A 6 0.47 29.64 -10.25
CA LEU A 6 1.66 29.64 -9.38
C LEU A 6 1.35 29.46 -7.89
N SER A 7 0.18 29.85 -7.39
CA SER A 7 -0.21 29.61 -6.00
C SER A 7 -0.50 28.14 -5.71
N MET A 8 -0.99 27.39 -6.70
CA MET A 8 -1.17 25.94 -6.63
C MET A 8 0.18 25.22 -6.61
N LEU A 9 1.18 25.74 -7.34
CA LEU A 9 2.55 25.23 -7.33
C LEU A 9 3.27 25.48 -5.99
N MET A 10 2.95 26.57 -5.28
CA MET A 10 3.59 26.88 -4.00
C MET A 10 3.08 26.05 -2.81
N MET A 11 1.89 25.46 -2.89
CA MET A 11 1.42 24.48 -1.88
C MET A 11 2.22 23.17 -1.88
N PHE A 12 2.97 22.90 -2.96
CA PHE A 12 3.86 21.73 -3.06
C PHE A 12 5.28 21.99 -2.53
N ALA A 13 5.63 23.23 -2.19
CA ALA A 13 6.99 23.62 -1.85
C ALA A 13 7.40 23.33 -0.39
N THR A 14 6.50 22.82 0.46
CA THR A 14 6.83 22.40 1.84
C THR A 14 6.68 20.88 2.08
N MET A 15 6.52 20.08 1.02
CA MET A 15 6.37 18.62 1.08
C MET A 15 7.57 17.93 0.43
N PRO A 16 8.62 17.53 1.17
CA PRO A 16 9.82 16.98 0.54
C PRO A 16 9.67 15.55 -0.03
N TYR A 17 8.51 14.88 0.12
CA TYR A 17 8.41 13.43 -0.18
C TYR A 17 7.13 12.92 -0.86
N LEU A 18 6.31 13.77 -1.49
CA LEU A 18 5.18 13.29 -2.31
C LEU A 18 5.44 13.46 -3.81
N LEU A 19 5.94 12.38 -4.42
CA LEU A 19 5.67 12.00 -5.82
C LEU A 19 6.35 12.75 -6.98
N LEU A 20 7.50 13.42 -6.81
CA LEU A 20 8.25 13.87 -8.00
C LEU A 20 8.97 12.73 -8.78
N TRP A 21 8.81 11.47 -8.35
CA TRP A 21 9.33 10.27 -9.03
C TRP A 21 8.44 9.06 -8.76
N ALA A 22 7.16 9.20 -9.07
CA ALA A 22 6.33 8.06 -9.45
C ALA A 22 6.75 7.49 -10.82
N ASN A 23 8.05 7.49 -11.18
CA ASN A 23 8.52 7.26 -12.55
C ASN A 23 8.03 5.90 -13.06
N GLU A 24 7.17 5.98 -14.09
CA GLU A 24 6.60 4.89 -14.88
C GLU A 24 5.99 3.74 -14.05
N GLY A 25 4.87 4.00 -13.37
CA GLY A 25 3.97 2.91 -13.00
C GLY A 25 3.09 2.57 -14.19
N LEU A 26 2.81 1.28 -14.42
CA LEU A 26 1.85 0.90 -15.46
C LEU A 26 0.46 1.33 -14.97
N HIS A 27 -0.16 2.26 -15.69
CA HIS A 27 -1.58 2.51 -15.51
C HIS A 27 -2.30 1.36 -16.18
N VAL A 28 -3.07 0.61 -15.39
CA VAL A 28 -3.68 -0.60 -15.89
C VAL A 28 -5.12 -0.31 -16.25
N ASP A 29 -5.34 -0.31 -17.55
CA ASP A 29 -6.62 -0.27 -18.24
C ASP A 29 -6.82 -1.68 -18.85
N ASP A 30 -8.02 -2.02 -19.33
CA ASP A 30 -8.35 -3.38 -19.81
C ASP A 30 -7.33 -3.94 -20.83
N GLU A 31 -6.82 -3.11 -21.74
CA GLU A 31 -5.80 -3.50 -22.74
C GLU A 31 -4.45 -3.90 -22.12
N ASN A 32 -4.09 -3.31 -20.98
CA ASN A 32 -2.83 -3.58 -20.29
C ASN A 32 -2.90 -4.85 -19.42
N LEU A 33 -4.10 -5.26 -19.00
CA LEU A 33 -4.31 -6.49 -18.23
C LEU A 33 -3.99 -7.76 -19.03
N ASP A 34 -4.44 -7.80 -20.28
CA ASP A 34 -4.17 -8.93 -21.19
C ASP A 34 -2.69 -9.09 -21.52
N LEU A 35 -1.94 -7.98 -21.54
CA LEU A 35 -0.50 -8.00 -21.72
C LEU A 35 0.22 -8.51 -20.47
N LEU A 36 -0.22 -8.12 -19.26
CA LEU A 36 0.36 -8.61 -18.01
C LEU A 36 0.27 -10.14 -17.86
N GLN A 37 -0.82 -10.75 -18.34
CA GLN A 37 -0.97 -12.22 -18.33
C GLN A 37 0.09 -12.95 -19.17
N LYS A 38 0.71 -12.28 -20.15
CA LYS A 38 1.77 -12.85 -20.99
C LYS A 38 3.15 -12.81 -20.31
N PHE A 39 3.32 -12.00 -19.26
CA PHE A 39 4.60 -11.81 -18.57
C PHE A 39 4.71 -12.65 -17.29
N THR A 40 4.70 -13.97 -17.44
CA THR A 40 4.77 -14.91 -16.31
C THR A 40 6.07 -14.84 -15.50
N ARG A 41 7.15 -14.28 -16.06
CA ARG A 41 8.47 -14.12 -15.40
C ARG A 41 8.67 -12.76 -14.73
N LEU A 42 7.61 -11.97 -14.61
CA LEU A 42 7.69 -10.62 -14.05
C LEU A 42 8.03 -10.68 -12.56
N THR A 43 9.12 -10.04 -12.17
CA THR A 43 9.59 -10.04 -10.76
C THR A 43 9.24 -8.75 -10.02
N LYS A 44 8.91 -7.68 -10.73
CA LYS A 44 8.53 -6.39 -10.14
C LYS A 44 7.34 -5.82 -10.88
N LEU A 45 6.33 -5.40 -10.13
CA LEU A 45 5.11 -4.84 -10.68
C LEU A 45 4.70 -3.63 -9.85
N LYS A 46 4.33 -2.56 -10.55
CA LYS A 46 3.68 -1.39 -9.98
C LYS A 46 2.38 -1.16 -10.73
N LEU A 47 1.26 -1.29 -10.03
CA LEU A 47 -0.08 -1.05 -10.53
C LEU A 47 -0.63 0.23 -9.91
N ILE A 48 -1.15 1.09 -10.78
CA ILE A 48 -1.96 2.23 -10.39
C ILE A 48 -3.36 1.97 -10.92
N ALA A 49 -4.29 1.62 -10.02
CA ALA A 49 -5.64 1.23 -10.40
C ALA A 49 -6.66 1.60 -9.33
N HIS A 50 -7.89 1.84 -9.77
CA HIS A 50 -9.05 1.85 -8.89
C HIS A 50 -9.42 0.39 -8.61
N VAL A 51 -8.96 -0.16 -7.48
CA VAL A 51 -8.94 -1.61 -7.26
C VAL A 51 -10.31 -2.09 -6.77
N GLN A 52 -11.24 -2.18 -7.73
CA GLN A 52 -12.49 -2.92 -7.64
C GLN A 52 -12.65 -3.91 -8.80
N ASP A 53 -11.67 -3.97 -9.71
CA ASP A 53 -11.73 -4.82 -10.88
C ASP A 53 -11.22 -6.25 -10.56
N PRO A 54 -12.08 -7.27 -10.58
CA PRO A 54 -11.69 -8.66 -10.36
C PRO A 54 -10.65 -9.16 -11.39
N ALA A 55 -10.57 -8.56 -12.58
CA ALA A 55 -9.57 -8.92 -13.58
C ALA A 55 -8.13 -8.60 -13.12
N ILE A 56 -7.95 -7.53 -12.33
CA ILE A 56 -6.64 -7.21 -11.73
C ILE A 56 -6.25 -8.29 -10.72
N ALA A 57 -7.18 -8.72 -9.88
CA ALA A 57 -6.95 -9.75 -8.87
C ALA A 57 -6.54 -11.06 -9.52
N GLU A 58 -7.29 -11.48 -10.54
CA GLU A 58 -7.00 -12.69 -11.31
C GLU A 58 -5.62 -12.59 -11.97
N CYS A 59 -5.31 -11.45 -12.59
CA CYS A 59 -4.02 -11.23 -13.26
C CYS A 59 -2.84 -11.37 -12.28
N VAL A 60 -2.89 -10.66 -11.15
CA VAL A 60 -1.80 -10.71 -10.16
C VAL A 60 -1.68 -12.09 -9.52
N SER A 61 -2.78 -12.84 -9.34
CA SER A 61 -2.73 -14.21 -8.83
C SER A 61 -1.86 -15.14 -9.70
N LYS A 62 -1.81 -14.90 -11.01
CA LYS A 62 -1.01 -15.69 -11.98
C LYS A 62 0.48 -15.31 -11.95
N LEU A 63 0.84 -14.14 -11.43
CA LEU A 63 2.22 -13.63 -11.35
C LEU A 63 2.97 -14.17 -10.13
N THR A 64 3.16 -15.49 -10.07
CA THR A 64 3.76 -16.18 -8.92
C THR A 64 5.26 -15.93 -8.75
N ASP A 65 5.94 -15.47 -9.81
CA ASP A 65 7.36 -15.09 -9.79
C ASP A 65 7.64 -13.70 -9.21
N LEU A 66 6.58 -12.99 -8.80
CA LEU A 66 6.70 -11.63 -8.33
C LEU A 66 7.47 -11.54 -7.01
N GLN A 67 8.48 -10.67 -6.98
CA GLN A 67 9.32 -10.38 -5.82
C GLN A 67 9.03 -9.03 -5.21
N SER A 68 8.57 -8.06 -6.02
CA SER A 68 8.14 -6.75 -5.55
C SER A 68 6.81 -6.36 -6.18
N LEU A 69 5.87 -5.93 -5.34
CA LEU A 69 4.56 -5.44 -5.73
C LEU A 69 4.31 -4.07 -5.12
N LYS A 70 3.90 -3.12 -5.96
CA LYS A 70 3.37 -1.83 -5.52
C LYS A 70 1.95 -1.69 -6.05
N LEU A 71 0.98 -1.61 -5.15
CA LEU A 71 -0.40 -1.32 -5.47
C LEU A 71 -0.73 0.08 -4.99
N ILE A 72 -1.24 0.89 -5.91
CA ILE A 72 -1.58 2.29 -5.66
C ILE A 72 -3.03 2.48 -6.08
N SER A 73 -3.91 2.66 -5.10
CA SER A 73 -5.29 3.07 -5.30
C SER A 73 -5.47 4.52 -4.90
N ILE A 74 -5.84 5.32 -5.89
CA ILE A 74 -6.12 6.74 -5.75
C ILE A 74 -7.54 6.98 -6.25
N ALA A 75 -8.37 7.62 -5.43
CA ALA A 75 -9.56 8.27 -5.96
C ALA A 75 -9.07 9.49 -6.77
N GLY A 76 -9.76 9.82 -7.86
CA GLY A 76 -9.47 11.02 -8.63
C GLY A 76 -9.44 12.28 -7.76
N LEU A 77 -8.92 13.39 -8.31
CA LEU A 77 -8.88 14.67 -7.60
C LEU A 77 -10.31 15.15 -7.29
N VAL A 78 -10.72 15.07 -6.03
CA VAL A 78 -11.93 15.76 -5.55
C VAL A 78 -11.47 16.95 -4.72
N GLN A 79 -11.78 18.15 -5.21
CA GLN A 79 -11.48 19.42 -4.54
C GLN A 79 -10.00 19.68 -4.22
N GLY A 80 -9.07 19.28 -5.09
CA GLY A 80 -7.64 19.58 -4.95
C GLY A 80 -6.91 18.77 -3.86
N SER A 81 -7.62 17.87 -3.16
CA SER A 81 -7.02 16.86 -2.29
C SER A 81 -6.98 15.52 -3.01
N ARG A 82 -5.85 14.80 -2.96
CA ARG A 82 -5.81 13.38 -3.36
C ARG A 82 -6.44 12.57 -2.24
N GLN A 83 -7.68 12.11 -2.44
CA GLN A 83 -8.32 11.17 -1.54
C GLN A 83 -7.85 9.74 -1.88
N ALA A 84 -7.46 8.95 -0.89
CA ALA A 84 -7.26 7.52 -1.08
C ALA A 84 -8.62 6.85 -1.37
N SER A 85 -8.65 5.90 -2.30
CA SER A 85 -9.80 5.03 -2.56
C SER A 85 -9.65 3.70 -1.81
N ASN A 86 -10.77 3.01 -1.61
CA ASN A 86 -10.76 1.64 -1.11
C ASN A 86 -9.91 0.76 -2.02
N LEU A 87 -8.97 0.06 -1.43
CA LEU A 87 -8.15 -0.97 -2.05
C LEU A 87 -8.69 -2.32 -1.56
N GLU A 88 -9.55 -2.95 -2.36
CA GLU A 88 -9.92 -4.33 -2.09
C GLU A 88 -8.77 -5.25 -2.49
N LEU A 89 -8.20 -5.95 -1.51
CA LEU A 89 -7.12 -6.90 -1.74
C LEU A 89 -7.65 -8.32 -1.71
N TRP A 90 -7.31 -9.07 -2.75
CA TRP A 90 -7.31 -10.52 -2.72
C TRP A 90 -6.13 -11.02 -1.88
N THR A 91 -6.18 -12.28 -1.45
CA THR A 91 -5.07 -12.88 -0.72
C THR A 91 -3.80 -12.96 -1.58
N LEU A 92 -2.67 -12.59 -0.98
CA LEU A 92 -1.33 -12.71 -1.56
C LEU A 92 -0.53 -13.84 -0.90
N ALA A 93 -1.20 -14.74 -0.16
CA ALA A 93 -0.56 -15.82 0.58
C ALA A 93 0.24 -16.78 -0.32
N GLU A 94 -0.23 -17.01 -1.53
CA GLU A 94 0.40 -17.91 -2.52
C GLU A 94 1.62 -17.27 -3.22
N HIS A 95 1.84 -15.96 -3.05
CA HIS A 95 2.99 -15.25 -3.63
C HIS A 95 4.26 -15.47 -2.80
N HIS A 96 4.72 -16.72 -2.69
CA HIS A 96 5.86 -17.11 -1.86
C HIS A 96 7.19 -16.43 -2.22
N LYS A 97 7.33 -15.92 -3.45
CA LYS A 97 8.50 -15.17 -3.90
C LYS A 97 8.44 -13.69 -3.55
N LEU A 98 7.27 -13.17 -3.14
CA LEU A 98 7.07 -11.76 -2.84
C LEU A 98 7.78 -11.37 -1.56
N ARG A 99 8.72 -10.42 -1.68
CA ARG A 99 9.56 -9.92 -0.60
C ARG A 99 9.29 -8.47 -0.26
N ASP A 100 8.89 -7.66 -1.22
CA ASP A 100 8.65 -6.23 -1.03
C ASP A 100 7.24 -5.85 -1.45
N LEU A 101 6.42 -5.42 -0.49
CA LEU A 101 5.04 -5.01 -0.72
C LEU A 101 4.85 -3.54 -0.33
N TYR A 102 4.26 -2.78 -1.24
CA TYR A 102 3.84 -1.40 -1.03
C TYR A 102 2.36 -1.27 -1.35
N LEU A 103 1.57 -0.78 -0.40
CA LEU A 103 0.15 -0.54 -0.55
C LEU A 103 -0.15 0.93 -0.26
N LEU A 104 -0.77 1.60 -1.22
CA LEU A 104 -1.35 2.93 -1.03
C LEU A 104 -2.84 2.87 -1.36
N GLY A 105 -3.67 3.33 -0.44
CA GLY A 105 -5.14 3.24 -0.56
C GLY A 105 -5.75 2.76 0.75
N ILE A 106 -7.05 3.03 0.95
CA ILE A 106 -7.80 2.65 2.16
C ILE A 106 -7.91 1.11 2.20
N LEU A 107 -7.50 0.50 3.31
CA LEU A 107 -7.50 -0.94 3.48
C LEU A 107 -8.56 -1.35 4.50
N PRO A 108 -9.36 -2.39 4.23
CA PRO A 108 -10.15 -3.01 5.28
C PRO A 108 -9.23 -3.75 6.25
N ASN A 109 -9.53 -3.70 7.56
CA ASN A 109 -8.65 -4.24 8.60
C ASN A 109 -8.35 -5.74 8.45
N TYR A 110 -9.26 -6.54 7.86
CA TYR A 110 -9.08 -7.98 7.69
C TYR A 110 -7.91 -8.35 6.77
N VAL A 111 -7.46 -7.42 5.91
CA VAL A 111 -6.33 -7.65 5.00
C VAL A 111 -5.01 -7.75 5.75
N ILE A 112 -4.94 -7.14 6.93
CA ILE A 112 -3.79 -7.29 7.82
C ILE A 112 -4.03 -8.55 8.66
N ASP A 113 -3.92 -9.69 7.98
CA ASP A 113 -3.94 -11.02 8.56
C ASP A 113 -2.80 -11.84 7.95
N VAL A 114 -2.23 -12.76 8.74
CA VAL A 114 -1.11 -13.61 8.31
C VAL A 114 -1.48 -14.55 7.16
N HIS A 115 -2.77 -14.85 6.98
CA HIS A 115 -3.31 -15.67 5.90
C HIS A 115 -3.61 -14.87 4.62
N PHE A 116 -3.51 -13.54 4.67
CA PHE A 116 -3.65 -12.66 3.50
C PHE A 116 -2.30 -12.18 2.97
N LEU A 117 -1.32 -11.98 3.85
CA LEU A 117 -0.01 -11.47 3.48
C LEU A 117 0.93 -12.58 2.98
N PRO A 118 1.87 -12.28 2.07
CA PRO A 118 2.86 -13.25 1.63
C PRO A 118 3.72 -13.75 2.81
N PRO A 119 3.92 -15.07 2.96
CA PRO A 119 4.62 -15.64 4.12
C PRO A 119 6.11 -15.24 4.20
N ASN A 120 6.66 -14.81 3.06
CA ASN A 120 8.07 -14.56 2.84
C ASN A 120 8.44 -13.07 2.83
N LEU A 121 7.50 -12.22 3.22
CA LEU A 121 7.62 -10.77 3.14
C LEU A 121 8.78 -10.25 3.99
N ARG A 122 9.61 -9.38 3.39
CA ARG A 122 10.78 -8.75 4.02
C ARG A 122 10.59 -7.26 4.24
N SER A 123 9.91 -6.59 3.32
CA SER A 123 9.58 -5.18 3.42
C SER A 123 8.08 -4.97 3.21
N LEU A 124 7.46 -4.25 4.14
CA LEU A 124 6.07 -3.79 4.02
C LEU A 124 6.04 -2.27 4.13
N THR A 125 5.23 -1.63 3.28
CA THR A 125 4.92 -0.21 3.37
C THR A 125 3.43 -0.01 3.16
N LEU A 126 2.79 0.61 4.16
CA LEU A 126 1.39 0.98 4.13
C LEU A 126 1.31 2.51 4.13
N SER A 127 0.55 3.06 3.19
CA SER A 127 0.35 4.50 3.02
C SER A 127 -1.13 4.79 2.83
N LEU A 128 -1.69 5.76 3.57
CA LEU A 128 -3.10 6.16 3.47
C LEU A 128 -4.10 4.99 3.63
N SER A 129 -3.69 3.97 4.39
CA SER A 129 -4.45 2.75 4.63
C SER A 129 -5.59 2.85 5.61
N GLN A 130 -5.60 3.88 6.46
CA GLN A 130 -6.66 4.16 7.44
C GLN A 130 -7.04 2.97 8.30
N LEU A 131 -6.07 2.13 8.68
CA LEU A 131 -6.31 0.99 9.55
C LEU A 131 -6.75 1.50 10.91
N THR A 132 -7.90 1.01 11.39
CA THR A 132 -8.44 1.38 12.70
C THR A 132 -8.06 0.37 13.78
N CYS A 133 -7.74 -0.87 13.38
CA CYS A 133 -7.19 -1.90 14.25
C CYS A 133 -5.67 -1.86 14.25
N ASP A 134 -5.05 -2.10 15.41
CA ASP A 134 -3.59 -2.14 15.53
C ASP A 134 -3.00 -3.28 14.68
N PRO A 135 -2.18 -2.99 13.66
CA PRO A 135 -1.62 -4.01 12.78
C PRO A 135 -0.44 -4.76 13.40
N MET A 136 0.19 -4.22 14.45
CA MET A 136 1.46 -4.75 14.98
C MET A 136 1.39 -6.19 15.50
N PRO A 137 0.32 -6.64 16.18
CA PRO A 137 0.21 -8.04 16.64
C PRO A 137 0.23 -9.06 15.50
N VAL A 138 -0.28 -8.69 14.32
CA VAL A 138 -0.28 -9.54 13.14
C VAL A 138 1.05 -9.41 12.40
N LEU A 139 1.48 -8.18 12.10
CA LEU A 139 2.71 -7.93 11.37
C LEU A 139 3.95 -8.46 12.12
N GLY A 140 3.88 -8.49 13.46
CA GLY A 140 4.92 -9.03 14.32
C GLY A 140 5.11 -10.54 14.21
N LYS A 141 4.13 -11.27 13.68
CA LYS A 141 4.23 -12.72 13.44
C LYS A 141 4.98 -13.05 12.14
N LEU A 142 5.22 -12.07 11.27
CA LEU A 142 5.88 -12.31 9.99
C LEU A 142 7.37 -12.66 10.21
N PRO A 143 7.80 -13.89 9.86
CA PRO A 143 9.10 -14.41 10.28
C PRO A 143 10.30 -13.79 9.55
N HIS A 144 10.04 -13.11 8.43
CA HIS A 144 11.07 -12.54 7.56
C HIS A 144 11.04 -11.01 7.47
N LEU A 145 10.04 -10.37 8.09
CA LEU A 145 9.85 -8.93 7.98
C LEU A 145 11.00 -8.20 8.68
N ASN A 146 11.74 -7.42 7.89
CA ASN A 146 12.88 -6.65 8.35
C ASN A 146 12.73 -5.14 8.19
N ARG A 147 11.81 -4.69 7.32
CA ARG A 147 11.46 -3.29 7.12
C ARG A 147 9.94 -3.12 7.19
N LEU A 148 9.48 -2.31 8.12
CA LEU A 148 8.08 -1.89 8.23
C LEU A 148 7.98 -0.37 8.16
N ARG A 149 7.11 0.13 7.30
CA ARG A 149 6.86 1.56 7.12
C ARG A 149 5.36 1.84 7.14
N LEU A 150 4.91 2.70 8.03
CA LEU A 150 3.54 3.19 8.13
C LEU A 150 3.57 4.70 7.89
N PHE A 151 3.01 5.14 6.76
CA PHE A 151 3.05 6.52 6.31
C PHE A 151 1.65 7.10 6.14
N GLY A 152 1.49 8.40 6.44
CA GLY A 152 0.34 9.24 6.09
C GLY A 152 -1.00 8.57 6.31
N ASP A 153 -1.63 8.76 7.45
CA ASP A 153 -2.96 8.19 7.78
C ASP A 153 -3.07 6.67 7.53
N SER A 154 -1.96 5.92 7.55
CA SER A 154 -2.00 4.45 7.39
C SER A 154 -2.55 3.72 8.61
N TYR A 155 -2.50 4.36 9.77
CA TYR A 155 -3.14 3.91 10.99
C TYR A 155 -3.83 5.11 11.65
N THR A 156 -5.13 4.96 11.92
CA THR A 156 -6.00 6.00 12.50
C THR A 156 -6.57 5.59 13.85
N GLY A 157 -6.24 4.37 14.32
CA GLY A 157 -6.64 3.90 15.64
C GLY A 157 -5.92 4.63 16.79
N LYS A 158 -6.32 4.31 18.02
CA LYS A 158 -5.91 5.05 19.22
C LYS A 158 -4.56 4.60 19.79
N GLN A 159 -4.17 3.34 19.59
CA GLN A 159 -3.02 2.75 20.27
C GLN A 159 -2.33 1.68 19.42
N ILE A 160 -1.01 1.79 19.32
CA ILE A 160 -0.15 0.78 18.72
C ILE A 160 0.54 -0.03 19.82
N THR A 161 0.48 -1.35 19.73
CA THR A 161 1.01 -2.30 20.70
C THR A 161 2.09 -3.16 20.06
N CYS A 162 3.32 -3.02 20.53
CA CYS A 162 4.41 -3.91 20.14
C CYS A 162 4.51 -5.05 21.16
N LEU A 163 4.08 -6.25 20.76
CA LEU A 163 4.21 -7.44 21.60
C LEU A 163 5.68 -7.83 21.78
N SER A 164 6.08 -8.11 23.03
CA SER A 164 7.39 -8.68 23.33
C SER A 164 7.54 -10.03 22.61
N GLY A 165 8.68 -10.25 21.96
CA GLY A 165 8.92 -11.43 21.12
C GLY A 165 8.30 -11.36 19.71
N GLY A 166 7.55 -10.31 19.38
CA GLY A 166 7.17 -10.00 18.00
C GLY A 166 8.36 -9.50 17.17
N PHE A 167 8.24 -9.58 15.85
CA PHE A 167 9.18 -9.01 14.89
C PHE A 167 10.62 -9.57 14.98
N PRO A 168 10.84 -10.88 14.80
CA PRO A 168 12.13 -11.53 15.05
C PRO A 168 13.29 -11.03 14.17
N LYS A 169 13.00 -10.37 13.04
CA LYS A 169 14.00 -9.87 12.09
C LYS A 169 13.88 -8.38 11.77
N LEU A 170 13.04 -7.64 12.49
CA LEU A 170 12.81 -6.22 12.20
C LEU A 170 14.06 -5.40 12.50
N ARG A 171 14.50 -4.63 11.51
CA ARG A 171 15.68 -3.74 11.58
C ARG A 171 15.31 -2.28 11.37
N LEU A 172 14.20 -2.03 10.69
CA LEU A 172 13.73 -0.69 10.40
C LEU A 172 12.22 -0.63 10.63
N LEU A 173 11.84 0.27 11.53
CA LEU A 173 10.48 0.72 11.73
C LEU A 173 10.45 2.22 11.42
N ASN A 174 9.61 2.63 10.48
CA ASN A 174 9.41 4.05 10.17
C ASN A 174 7.92 4.38 10.27
N LEU A 175 7.59 5.31 11.16
CA LEU A 175 6.25 5.81 11.39
C LEU A 175 6.27 7.30 11.05
N TRP A 176 5.47 7.72 10.08
CA TRP A 176 5.47 9.11 9.62
C TRP A 176 4.06 9.61 9.35
N ASN A 177 3.72 10.77 9.92
CA ASN A 177 2.43 11.43 9.71
C ASN A 177 1.23 10.49 9.95
N LEU A 178 1.24 9.79 11.09
CA LEU A 178 0.10 8.99 11.54
C LEU A 178 -0.85 9.91 12.31
N THR A 179 -2.05 10.12 11.79
CA THR A 179 -3.05 10.97 12.45
C THR A 179 -3.92 10.11 13.37
N PRO A 180 -3.90 10.34 14.69
CA PRO A 180 -4.84 9.70 15.60
C PRO A 180 -6.25 10.23 15.31
N MET A 181 -7.27 9.37 15.23
CA MET A 181 -8.65 9.84 15.38
C MET A 181 -8.88 10.23 16.84
N PHE A 182 -8.68 11.51 17.16
CA PHE A 182 -9.39 12.11 18.28
C PHE A 182 -10.86 12.12 17.90
N GLY A 183 -11.64 11.21 18.51
CA GLY A 183 -13.08 11.25 18.42
C GLY A 183 -13.54 12.65 18.81
N ILE A 184 -14.37 13.24 17.95
CA ILE A 184 -15.24 14.34 18.36
C ILE A 184 -16.22 13.72 19.33
N ASP A 185 -15.90 13.79 20.63
CA ASP A 185 -16.92 13.70 21.66
C ASP A 185 -17.72 15.01 21.57
N LYS A 186 -18.92 14.94 21.00
CA LYS A 186 -19.99 15.92 21.15
C LYS A 186 -21.28 15.20 21.51
#